data_AF-A0A168CBH8-F1
#
_entry.id   AF-A0A168CBH8-F1
#
_cell.length_a   1.000
_cell.length_b   1.000
_cell.length_c   1.000
_cell.angle_alpha   90.00
_cell.angle_beta   90.00
_cell.angle_gamma   90.00
#
_symmetry.space_group_name_H-M   'P 1'
#
loop_
_entity.id
_entity.type
_entity.pdbx_description
1 polymer ?
#
loop_
_entity_poly.entity_id
_entity_poly.type
_entity_poly.pdbx_seq_one_letter_code
_entity_poly.pdbx_strand_id
1 'polypeptide(L)'
;MSEEQAPVVKLSLPLKYQQELLSELRTEDELVILARGLGLLRLVTNLLHTYDSAGNNLVIVVGATDQENEWIGEGIVLYQLDAV
;
A
#
# COMPACT_ATOMS: atom_id res chain seq x y z
N MET A 1 -4.16 -19.55 21.53
CA MET A 1 -4.15 -18.22 20.89
C MET A 1 -3.97 -18.51 19.41
N SER A 2 -5.06 -18.47 18.66
CA SER A 2 -5.00 -18.68 17.21
C SER A 2 -4.30 -17.45 16.63
N GLU A 3 -3.11 -17.64 16.08
CA GLU A 3 -2.48 -16.61 15.25
C GLU A 3 -3.44 -16.35 14.09
N GLU A 4 -4.13 -15.22 14.13
CA GLU A 4 -4.85 -14.69 12.98
C GLU A 4 -3.79 -14.42 11.92
N GLN A 5 -3.56 -15.40 11.05
CA GLN A 5 -2.65 -15.28 9.93
C GLN A 5 -3.17 -14.13 9.07
N ALA A 6 -2.51 -12.98 9.18
CA ALA A 6 -2.78 -11.84 8.34
C ALA A 6 -2.82 -12.33 6.88
N PRO A 7 -3.87 -11.97 6.11
CA PRO A 7 -4.04 -12.49 4.76
C PRO A 7 -2.78 -12.20 3.93
N VAL A 8 -2.35 -13.18 3.14
CA VAL A 8 -1.20 -13.04 2.23
C VAL A 8 -1.60 -12.03 1.14
N VAL A 9 -1.28 -10.75 1.36
CA VAL A 9 -1.59 -9.68 0.41
C VAL A 9 -0.61 -9.78 -0.76
N LYS A 10 -1.13 -10.03 -1.97
CA LYS A 10 -0.33 -10.01 -3.20
C LYS A 10 0.08 -8.56 -3.48
N LEU A 11 1.39 -8.30 -3.43
CA LEU A 11 1.93 -6.96 -3.66
C LEU A 11 2.23 -6.78 -5.15
N SER A 12 1.70 -5.71 -5.72
CA SER A 12 1.99 -5.31 -7.09
C SER A 12 3.24 -4.42 -7.13
N LEU A 13 4.36 -4.87 -6.56
CA LEU A 13 5.62 -4.11 -6.43
C LEU A 13 6.78 -4.84 -7.14
N PRO A 14 7.23 -4.39 -8.33
CA PRO A 14 8.19 -5.12 -9.16
C PRO A 14 9.63 -4.92 -8.71
N LEU A 15 9.92 -3.86 -7.93
CA LEU A 15 11.27 -3.52 -7.51
C LEU A 15 11.52 -4.00 -6.08
N LYS A 16 12.68 -4.60 -5.85
CA LYS A 16 13.05 -5.19 -4.55
C LYS A 16 12.99 -4.18 -3.40
N TYR A 17 13.52 -2.96 -3.59
CA TYR A 17 13.47 -1.93 -2.55
C TYR A 17 12.04 -1.57 -2.13
N GLN A 18 11.06 -1.66 -3.05
CA GLN A 18 9.67 -1.34 -2.74
C GLN A 18 9.06 -2.42 -1.86
N GLN A 19 9.41 -3.69 -2.10
CA GLN A 19 8.95 -4.82 -1.28
C GLN A 19 9.57 -4.77 0.11
N GLU A 20 10.87 -4.48 0.22
CA GLU A 20 11.58 -4.33 1.49
C GLU A 20 10.98 -3.17 2.29
N LEU A 21 10.86 -2.00 1.68
CA LEU A 21 10.25 -0.81 2.30
C LEU A 21 8.82 -1.07 2.80
N LEU A 22 7.98 -1.75 2.01
CA LEU A 22 6.61 -2.04 2.45
C LEU A 22 6.57 -3.04 3.61
N SER A 23 7.52 -3.97 3.67
CA SER A 23 7.64 -4.88 4.80
C SER A 23 8.01 -4.13 6.07
N GLU A 24 8.95 -3.19 5.99
CA GLU A 24 9.40 -2.34 7.11
C GLU A 24 8.25 -1.45 7.63
N LEU A 25 7.55 -0.75 6.72
CA LEU A 25 6.41 0.13 7.05
C LEU A 25 5.24 -0.58 7.74
N ARG A 26 5.13 -1.91 7.61
CA ARG A 26 4.08 -2.69 8.27
C ARG A 26 4.45 -3.08 9.69
N THR A 27 5.74 -3.14 9.99
CA THR A 27 6.24 -3.56 11.30
C THR A 27 6.50 -2.39 12.23
N GLU A 28 6.90 -1.24 11.68
CA GLU A 28 7.32 -0.07 12.45
C GLU A 28 6.72 1.24 11.89
N ASP A 29 6.57 2.24 12.76
CA ASP A 29 6.17 3.60 12.37
C ASP A 29 7.38 4.33 11.76
N GLU A 30 7.34 4.62 10.46
CA GLU A 30 8.49 5.19 9.74
C GLU A 30 8.15 6.42 8.89
N LEU A 31 9.17 7.28 8.69
CA LEU A 31 9.14 8.39 7.75
C LEU A 31 9.95 8.05 6.50
N VAL A 32 9.25 7.95 5.37
CA VAL A 32 9.88 7.65 4.07
C VAL A 32 10.04 8.93 3.25
N ILE A 33 11.25 9.18 2.77
CA ILE A 33 11.54 10.27 1.83
C ILE A 33 11.98 9.66 0.49
N LEU A 34 11.24 9.96 -0.57
CA LEU A 34 11.51 9.44 -1.92
C LEU A 34 11.83 10.57 -2.89
N ALA A 35 12.75 10.30 -3.82
CA ALA A 35 12.93 11.14 -4.99
C ALA A 35 11.72 11.02 -5.94
N ARG A 36 11.45 12.08 -6.70
CA ARG A 36 10.38 12.07 -7.72
C ARG A 36 10.63 10.97 -8.75
N GLY A 37 9.58 10.22 -9.09
CA GLY A 37 9.64 9.12 -10.07
C GLY A 37 9.93 7.74 -9.48
N LEU A 38 10.20 7.61 -8.18
CA LEU A 38 10.40 6.31 -7.53
C LEU A 38 9.08 5.57 -7.20
N GLY A 39 7.96 5.99 -7.78
CA GLY A 39 6.70 5.27 -7.63
C GLY A 39 6.05 5.41 -6.24
N LEU A 40 6.06 6.62 -5.67
CA LEU A 40 5.34 6.94 -4.42
C LEU A 40 3.89 6.47 -4.47
N LEU A 41 3.17 6.79 -5.56
CA LEU A 41 1.79 6.36 -5.76
C LEU A 41 1.64 4.84 -5.61
N ARG A 42 2.53 4.07 -6.25
CA ARG A 42 2.51 2.61 -6.20
C ARG A 42 2.71 2.07 -4.79
N LEU A 43 3.63 2.67 -4.03
CA LEU A 43 3.88 2.33 -2.63
C LEU A 43 2.66 2.63 -1.76
N VAL A 44 2.10 3.84 -1.87
CA VAL A 44 0.91 4.26 -1.13
C VAL A 44 -0.28 3.36 -1.43
N THR A 45 -0.58 3.09 -2.69
CA THR A 45 -1.71 2.22 -3.07
C THR A 45 -1.52 0.79 -2.56
N ASN A 46 -0.31 0.24 -2.63
CA ASN A 46 -0.06 -1.09 -2.07
C ASN A 46 -0.19 -1.08 -0.55
N LEU A 47 0.30 -0.05 0.14
CA LEU A 47 0.13 0.08 1.59
C LEU A 47 -1.35 0.15 1.97
N LEU A 48 -2.14 0.97 1.28
CA LEU A 48 -3.58 1.08 1.50
C LEU A 48 -4.32 -0.23 1.24
N HIS A 49 -4.01 -0.91 0.14
CA HIS A 49 -4.57 -2.23 -0.17
C HIS A 49 -4.34 -3.24 0.95
N THR A 50 -3.21 -3.12 1.64
CA THR A 50 -2.90 -4.04 2.74
C THR A 50 -3.68 -3.77 4.01
N TYR A 51 -4.03 -2.51 4.29
CA TYR A 51 -4.91 -2.16 5.40
C TYR A 51 -6.38 -2.44 5.08
N ASP A 52 -6.78 -2.28 3.82
CA ASP A 52 -8.13 -2.65 3.35
C ASP A 52 -8.36 -4.18 3.49
N SER A 53 -7.39 -4.99 3.06
CA SER A 53 -7.45 -6.46 3.12
C SER A 53 -7.57 -7.04 4.53
N ALA A 54 -7.04 -6.35 5.55
CA ALA A 54 -7.10 -6.80 6.94
C ALA A 54 -8.47 -6.57 7.59
N GLY A 55 -9.33 -5.72 6.99
CA GLY A 55 -10.62 -5.33 7.57
C GLY A 55 -10.49 -4.42 8.80
N ASN A 56 -11.52 -3.63 9.09
CA ASN A 56 -11.60 -2.76 10.27
C ASN A 56 -10.53 -1.66 10.41
N ASN A 57 -9.91 -1.20 9.32
CA ASN A 57 -8.97 -0.08 9.35
C ASN A 57 -9.60 1.18 8.77
N LEU A 58 -9.42 2.32 9.44
CA LEU A 58 -9.68 3.64 8.89
C LEU A 58 -8.33 4.28 8.53
N VAL A 59 -8.13 4.58 7.25
CA VAL A 59 -6.94 5.29 6.78
C VAL A 59 -7.35 6.63 6.19
N ILE A 60 -6.59 7.67 6.51
CA ILE A 60 -6.79 9.03 6.01
C ILE A 60 -5.52 9.45 5.27
N VAL A 61 -5.67 9.77 3.98
CA VAL A 61 -4.58 10.33 3.18
C VAL A 61 -4.64 11.85 3.27
N VAL A 62 -3.54 12.48 3.71
CA VAL A 62 -3.45 13.93 3.88
C VAL A 62 -2.52 14.51 2.83
N GLY A 63 -2.93 15.63 2.21
CA GLY A 63 -2.11 16.36 1.25
C GLY A 63 -2.10 15.81 -0.18
N ALA A 64 -2.93 14.81 -0.48
CA ALA A 64 -3.16 14.36 -1.85
C ALA A 64 -3.97 15.39 -2.63
N THR A 65 -3.56 15.63 -3.87
CA THR A 65 -4.33 16.38 -4.86
C THR A 65 -5.56 15.57 -5.31
N ASP A 66 -6.54 16.23 -5.94
CA ASP A 66 -7.74 15.55 -6.46
C ASP A 66 -7.39 14.43 -7.46
N GLN A 67 -6.38 14.67 -8.31
CA GLN A 67 -5.89 13.68 -9.27
C GLN A 67 -5.21 12.49 -8.59
N GLU A 68 -4.41 12.74 -7.55
CA GLU A 68 -3.79 11.65 -6.78
C GLU A 68 -4.85 10.84 -6.02
N ASN A 69 -5.88 11.49 -5.47
CA ASN A 69 -6.99 10.80 -4.82
C ASN A 69 -7.73 9.87 -5.79
N GLU A 70 -8.01 10.32 -7.02
CA GLU A 70 -8.63 9.49 -8.05
C GLU A 70 -7.74 8.28 -8.41
N TRP A 71 -6.46 8.52 -8.69
CA TRP A 71 -5.52 7.43 -9.03
C TRP A 71 -5.28 6.46 -7.88
N ILE A 72 -5.25 6.93 -6.63
CA ILE A 72 -5.17 6.05 -5.46
C ILE A 72 -6.42 5.17 -5.40
N GLY A 73 -7.60 5.76 -5.57
CA GLY A 73 -8.88 5.03 -5.57
C GLY A 73 -8.94 3.98 -6.67
N GLU A 74 -8.60 4.35 -7.91
CA GLU A 74 -8.50 3.42 -9.03
C GLU A 74 -7.49 2.31 -8.78
N GLY A 75 -6.32 2.67 -8.26
CA GLY A 75 -5.24 1.72 -7.98
C GLY A 75 -5.62 0.67 -6.95
N ILE A 76 -6.39 1.02 -5.91
CA ILE A 76 -6.87 0.05 -4.91
C ILE A 76 -7.76 -1.01 -5.58
N VAL A 77 -8.65 -0.58 -6.48
CA VAL A 77 -9.54 -1.49 -7.23
C VAL A 77 -8.76 -2.33 -8.24
N LEU A 78 -7.81 -1.74 -8.96
CA LEU A 78 -7.00 -2.43 -9.98
C LEU A 78 -6.12 -3.52 -9.35
N TYR A 79 -5.46 -3.23 -8.23
CA TYR A 79 -4.62 -4.22 -7.56
C TYR A 79 -5.41 -5.35 -6.88
N GLN A 80 -6.72 -5.17 -6.68
CA GLN A 80 -7.61 -6.25 -6.26
C GLN A 80 -7.90 -7.26 -7.40
N LEU A 81 -7.76 -6.84 -8.67
CA LEU A 81 -8.01 -7.67 -9.86
C LEU A 81 -6.75 -8.40 -10.37
N ASP A 82 -5.56 -7.81 -10.18
CA ASP A 82 -4.27 -8.42 -10.59
C ASP A 82 -3.82 -9.57 -9.66
N ALA A 83 -4.63 -9.91 -8.66
CA ALA A 83 -4.38 -10.97 -7.68
C ALA A 83 -4.71 -12.40 -8.20
N VAL A 84 -4.49 -12.69 -9.49
CA VAL A 84 -4.63 -14.06 -10.07
C VAL A 84 -3.43 -14.93 -9.73
#